data_AF-A0A1I2GVT3-F1
#
_entry.id   AF-A0A1I2GVT3-F1
#
_cell.length_a   1.000
_cell.length_b   1.000
_cell.length_c   1.000
_cell.angle_alpha   90.00
_cell.angle_beta   90.00
_cell.angle_gamma   90.00
#
_symmetry.space_group_name_H-M   'P 1'
#
loop_
_entity.id
_entity.type
_entity.pdbx_description
1 polymer ?
#
loop_
_entity_poly.entity_id
_entity_poly.type
_entity_poly.pdbx_seq_one_letter_code
_entity_poly.pdbx_strand_id
1 'polypeptide(L)'
;MLHNGTAVDIRSLEDFHDTLTARLAEVDAALRMATTLADRRPALGTFADAVRVEGTYATLNSGYRLHLEQLREAILTTRQATGDIIANYRGAEESIQLSADVVADRLDGGVLDA
;
A
#
# COMPACT_ATOMS: atom_id res chain seq x y z
N MET A 1 18.81 -24.98 9.13
CA MET A 1 18.85 -23.72 9.93
C MET A 1 18.94 -22.53 8.97
N LEU A 2 17.81 -22.06 8.44
CA LEU A 2 17.64 -20.79 7.71
C LEU A 2 16.12 -20.46 7.75
N HIS A 3 15.58 -20.10 8.92
CA HIS A 3 14.14 -19.76 9.05
C HIS A 3 13.87 -18.47 9.85
N ASN A 4 14.87 -17.93 10.56
CA ASN A 4 14.65 -16.70 11.34
C ASN A 4 14.77 -15.41 10.52
N GLY A 5 15.55 -15.39 9.44
CA GLY A 5 15.68 -14.20 8.60
C GLY A 5 14.44 -13.96 7.73
N THR A 6 13.95 -15.00 7.06
CA THR A 6 12.79 -14.95 6.16
C THR A 6 11.50 -14.62 6.88
N ALA A 7 11.26 -15.20 8.06
CA ALA A 7 10.08 -14.89 8.87
C ALA A 7 10.06 -13.43 9.37
N VAL A 8 11.22 -12.88 9.73
CA VAL A 8 11.35 -11.48 10.16
C VAL A 8 11.14 -10.51 8.99
N ASP A 9 11.62 -10.86 7.79
CA ASP A 9 11.42 -10.06 6.58
C ASP A 9 9.95 -10.05 6.13
N ILE A 10 9.25 -11.19 6.16
CA ILE A 10 7.81 -11.26 5.80
C ILE A 10 6.98 -10.42 6.76
N ARG A 11 7.23 -10.51 8.08
CA ARG A 11 6.52 -9.69 9.07
C ARG A 11 6.75 -8.20 8.86
N SER A 12 7.98 -7.81 8.51
CA SER A 12 8.30 -6.42 8.20
C SER A 12 7.57 -5.92 6.95
N LEU A 13 7.41 -6.78 5.95
CA LEU A 13 6.63 -6.47 4.74
C LEU A 13 5.12 -6.37 5.04
N GLU A 14 4.58 -7.20 5.94
CA GLU A 14 3.20 -7.13 6.41
C GLU A 14 2.93 -5.82 7.16
N ASP A 15 3.80 -5.47 8.11
CA ASP A 15 3.71 -4.21 8.87
C ASP A 15 3.78 -3.00 7.91
N PHE A 16 4.63 -3.07 6.88
CA PHE A 16 4.71 -2.03 5.85
C PHE A 16 3.44 -1.98 4.99
N HIS A 17 2.87 -3.11 4.59
CA HIS A 17 1.61 -3.19 3.85
C HIS A 17 0.43 -2.59 4.63
N ASP A 18 0.36 -2.86 5.93
CA ASP A 18 -0.66 -2.30 6.82
C ASP A 18 -0.48 -0.79 6.99
N THR A 19 0.77 -0.33 7.12
CA THR A 19 1.11 1.09 7.14
C THR A 19 0.66 1.80 5.86
N LEU A 20 0.91 1.21 4.68
CA LEU A 20 0.45 1.76 3.40
C LEU A 20 -1.07 1.82 3.32
N THR A 21 -1.78 0.83 3.87
CA THR A 21 -3.24 0.80 3.93
C THR A 21 -3.78 1.95 4.78
N ALA A 22 -3.18 2.21 5.94
CA ALA A 22 -3.56 3.35 6.78
C ALA A 22 -3.29 4.69 6.08
N ARG A 23 -2.13 4.85 5.43
CA ARG A 23 -1.80 6.07 4.68
C ARG A 23 -2.70 6.29 3.47
N LEU A 24 -3.13 5.23 2.79
CA LEU A 24 -4.11 5.35 1.72
C LEU A 24 -5.43 5.94 2.22
N ALA A 25 -5.91 5.48 3.39
CA ALA A 25 -7.15 6.00 3.98
C ALA A 25 -7.03 7.50 4.35
N GLU A 26 -5.87 7.93 4.84
CA GLU A 26 -5.59 9.35 5.11
C GLU A 26 -5.60 10.19 3.83
N VAL A 27 -4.96 9.72 2.76
CA VAL A 27 -4.96 10.41 1.45
C VAL A 27 -6.36 10.49 0.86
N ASP A 28 -7.14 9.41 0.94
CA ASP A 28 -8.53 9.40 0.49
C ASP A 28 -9.39 10.39 1.28
N ALA A 29 -9.16 10.54 2.59
CA ALA A 29 -9.84 11.54 3.41
C ALA A 29 -9.45 12.97 3.01
N ALA A 30 -8.16 13.22 2.77
CA ALA A 30 -7.67 14.51 2.31
C ALA A 30 -8.25 14.90 0.94
N LEU A 31 -8.33 13.95 0.00
CA LEU A 31 -8.95 14.16 -1.32
C LEU A 31 -10.43 14.51 -1.20
N ARG A 32 -11.20 13.79 -0.38
CA ARG A 32 -12.61 14.13 -0.11
C ARG A 32 -12.75 15.54 0.45
N MET A 33 -11.86 15.94 1.35
CA MET A 33 -11.87 17.29 1.92
C MET A 33 -11.56 18.35 0.86
N ALA A 34 -10.53 18.13 0.03
CA ALA A 34 -10.17 19.04 -1.06
C ALA A 34 -11.29 19.21 -2.10
N THR A 35 -12.01 18.12 -2.42
CA THR A 35 -13.21 18.18 -3.29
C THR A 35 -14.34 18.95 -2.62
N THR A 36 -14.66 18.66 -1.35
CA THR A 36 -15.73 19.36 -0.62
C THR A 36 -15.45 20.86 -0.50
N LEU A 37 -14.18 21.24 -0.33
CA LEU A 37 -13.75 22.64 -0.29
C LEU A 37 -13.87 23.33 -1.66
N ALA A 38 -13.64 22.60 -2.76
CA ALA A 38 -13.86 23.12 -4.11
C ALA A 38 -15.35 23.46 -4.35
N ASP A 39 -16.25 22.59 -3.89
CA ASP A 39 -17.70 22.74 -4.06
C ASP A 39 -18.28 23.87 -3.20
N ARG A 40 -17.65 24.17 -2.05
CA ARG A 40 -18.04 25.24 -1.12
C ARG A 40 -17.40 26.59 -1.44
N ARG A 41 -17.07 26.85 -2.70
CA ARG A 41 -16.47 28.12 -3.14
C ARG A 41 -17.30 29.29 -2.59
N PRO A 42 -16.76 30.14 -1.70
CA PRO A 42 -17.52 31.26 -1.19
C PRO A 42 -17.83 32.19 -2.36
N ALA A 43 -19.08 32.63 -2.46
CA ALA A 43 -19.48 33.68 -3.40
C ALA A 43 -18.88 35.01 -2.93
N LEU A 44 -17.57 35.16 -3.13
CA LEU A 44 -16.88 36.42 -2.94
C LEU A 44 -17.42 37.35 -4.02
N GLY A 45 -18.08 38.45 -3.63
CA GLY A 45 -18.74 39.36 -4.57
C GLY A 45 -17.79 39.90 -5.67
N THR A 46 -18.31 40.59 -6.67
CA THR A 46 -17.60 41.00 -7.90
C THR A 46 -16.48 42.06 -7.73
N PHE A 47 -15.97 42.28 -6.52
CA PHE A 47 -14.80 43.14 -6.32
C PHE A 47 -13.57 42.48 -6.95
N ALA A 48 -12.73 43.25 -7.64
CA ALA A 48 -11.55 42.72 -8.34
C ALA A 48 -10.61 41.90 -7.42
N ASP A 49 -10.56 42.23 -6.13
CA ASP A 49 -9.82 41.49 -5.12
C ASP A 49 -10.42 40.12 -4.81
N ALA A 50 -11.75 40.03 -4.78
CA ALA A 50 -12.46 38.78 -4.56
C ALA A 50 -12.25 37.79 -5.71
N VAL A 51 -12.32 38.26 -6.96
CA VAL A 51 -12.06 37.43 -8.15
C VAL A 51 -10.62 36.91 -8.16
N ARG A 52 -9.65 37.77 -7.80
CA ARG A 52 -8.24 37.41 -7.72
C ARG A 52 -7.97 36.36 -6.63
N VAL A 53 -8.53 36.55 -5.43
CA VAL A 53 -8.41 35.58 -4.32
C VAL A 53 -9.07 34.24 -4.68
N GLU A 54 -10.22 34.26 -5.35
CA GLU A 54 -10.93 33.06 -5.80
C GLU A 54 -10.12 32.26 -6.84
N GLY A 55 -9.43 32.95 -7.75
CA GLY A 55 -8.51 32.35 -8.73
C GLY A 55 -7.30 31.72 -8.06
N THR A 56 -6.64 32.43 -7.13
CA THR A 56 -5.50 31.90 -6.38
C THR A 56 -5.88 30.67 -5.56
N TYR A 57 -7.04 30.69 -4.90
CA TYR A 57 -7.53 29.55 -4.13
C TYR A 57 -7.79 28.32 -5.02
N ALA A 58 -8.41 28.49 -6.18
CA ALA A 58 -8.66 27.38 -7.09
C ALA A 58 -7.37 26.76 -7.65
N THR A 59 -6.37 27.58 -7.98
CA THR A 59 -5.05 27.09 -8.43
C THR A 59 -4.33 26.32 -7.32
N LEU A 60 -4.39 26.80 -6.07
CA LEU A 60 -3.83 26.08 -4.93
C LEU A 60 -4.55 24.75 -4.71
N ASN A 61 -5.88 24.76 -4.68
CA ASN A 61 -6.66 23.55 -4.44
C ASN A 61 -6.47 22.51 -5.55
N SER A 62 -6.38 22.93 -6.81
CA SER A 62 -6.11 22.01 -7.93
C SER A 62 -4.72 21.40 -7.85
N GLY A 63 -3.70 22.19 -7.48
CA GLY A 63 -2.34 21.71 -7.24
C GLY A 63 -2.26 20.69 -6.10
N TYR A 64 -2.90 20.99 -4.96
CA TYR A 64 -2.98 20.06 -3.83
C TYR A 64 -3.68 18.76 -4.21
N ARG A 65 -4.80 18.83 -4.94
CA ARG A 65 -5.52 17.65 -5.38
C ARG A 65 -4.68 16.77 -6.30
N LEU A 66 -3.97 17.36 -7.26
CA LEU A 66 -3.07 16.63 -8.15
C LEU A 66 -1.98 15.88 -7.37
N HIS A 67 -1.35 16.52 -6.38
CA HIS A 67 -0.31 15.88 -5.57
C HIS A 67 -0.88 14.74 -4.70
N LEU A 68 -2.08 14.92 -4.16
CA LEU A 68 -2.77 13.87 -3.42
C LEU A 68 -3.16 12.68 -4.31
N GLU A 69 -3.60 12.91 -5.55
CA GLU A 69 -3.89 11.86 -6.52
C GLU A 69 -2.63 11.06 -6.89
N GLN A 70 -1.51 11.74 -7.14
CA GLN A 70 -0.22 11.09 -7.41
C GLN A 70 0.27 10.27 -6.21
N LEU A 71 0.15 10.80 -5.00
CA LEU A 71 0.51 10.08 -3.79
C LEU A 71 -0.37 8.84 -3.59
N ARG A 72 -1.67 8.95 -3.86
CA ARG A 72 -2.62 7.84 -3.81
C ARG A 72 -2.21 6.71 -4.75
N GLU A 73 -1.89 7.05 -5.99
CA GLU A 73 -1.46 6.09 -7.01
C GLU A 73 -0.15 5.38 -6.61
N ALA A 74 0.82 6.14 -6.10
CA ALA A 74 2.08 5.58 -5.61
C ALA A 74 1.84 4.58 -4.46
N ILE A 75 1.03 4.97 -3.45
CA ILE A 75 0.71 4.08 -2.32
C ILE A 75 -0.01 2.82 -2.79
N LEU A 76 -0.97 2.92 -3.71
CA LEU A 76 -1.66 1.75 -4.26
C LEU A 76 -0.70 0.80 -4.97
N THR A 77 0.17 1.34 -5.81
CA THR A 77 1.15 0.57 -6.58
C THR A 77 2.12 -0.15 -5.63
N THR A 78 2.66 0.56 -4.64
CA THR A 78 3.56 -0.03 -3.65
C THR A 78 2.84 -1.09 -2.83
N ARG A 79 1.61 -0.83 -2.37
CA ARG A 79 0.83 -1.78 -1.58
C ARG A 79 0.57 -3.07 -2.34
N GLN A 80 0.23 -2.96 -3.63
CA GLN A 80 0.04 -4.12 -4.51
C GLN A 80 1.34 -4.91 -4.64
N ALA A 81 2.45 -4.25 -4.97
CA ALA A 81 3.75 -4.91 -5.11
C ALA A 81 4.18 -5.62 -3.82
N THR A 82 3.99 -4.99 -2.65
CA THR A 82 4.27 -5.62 -1.35
C THR A 82 3.39 -6.84 -1.11
N GLY A 83 2.10 -6.77 -1.47
CA GLY A 83 1.18 -7.91 -1.36
C GLY A 83 1.61 -9.09 -2.24
N ASP A 84 2.02 -8.82 -3.49
CA ASP A 84 2.50 -9.84 -4.42
C ASP A 84 3.79 -10.50 -3.91
N ILE A 85 4.72 -9.72 -3.33
CA ILE A 85 5.95 -10.25 -2.71
C ILE A 85 5.60 -11.18 -1.54
N ILE A 86 4.73 -10.76 -0.61
CA ILE A 86 4.31 -11.58 0.53
C ILE A 86 3.68 -12.90 0.05
N ALA A 87 2.80 -12.84 -0.96
CA ALA A 87 2.15 -14.03 -1.52
C ALA A 87 3.16 -15.00 -2.13
N ASN A 88 4.11 -14.49 -2.92
CA ASN A 88 5.16 -15.31 -3.53
C ASN A 88 6.06 -15.99 -2.48
N TYR A 89 6.45 -15.27 -1.43
CA TYR A 89 7.26 -15.85 -0.35
C TYR A 89 6.52 -16.96 0.38
N ARG A 90 5.25 -16.73 0.77
CA ARG A 90 4.44 -17.76 1.45
C ARG A 90 4.27 -19.01 0.59
N GLY A 91 4.01 -18.86 -0.71
CA GLY A 91 3.90 -19.99 -1.64
C GLY A 91 5.21 -20.75 -1.81
N ALA A 92 6.36 -20.05 -1.82
CA ALA A 92 7.66 -20.69 -1.87
C ALA A 92 7.98 -21.49 -0.60
N GLU A 93 7.69 -20.94 0.57
CA GLU A 93 7.87 -21.61 1.86
C GLU A 93 7.02 -22.89 1.95
N GLU A 94 5.74 -22.81 1.57
CA GLU A 94 4.83 -23.97 1.55
C GLU A 94 5.33 -25.10 0.63
N SER A 95 5.83 -24.74 -0.57
CA SER A 95 6.39 -25.70 -1.52
C SER A 95 7.67 -26.38 -0.99
N ILE A 96 8.55 -25.61 -0.33
CA ILE A 96 9.76 -26.13 0.31
C ILE A 96 9.40 -27.09 1.44
N GLN A 97 8.41 -26.73 2.27
CA GLN A 97 7.96 -27.56 3.38
C GLN A 97 7.39 -28.89 2.88
N LEU A 98 6.48 -28.86 1.89
CA LEU A 98 5.92 -30.07 1.27
C LEU A 98 7.02 -30.96 0.65
N SER A 99 8.02 -30.35 0.00
CA SER A 99 9.15 -31.10 -0.58
C SER A 99 10.02 -31.74 0.50
N ALA A 100 10.25 -31.05 1.60
CA ALA A 100 11.00 -31.56 2.75
C ALA A 100 10.27 -32.73 3.42
N ASP A 101 8.96 -32.65 3.57
CA ASP A 101 8.13 -33.72 4.15
C ASP A 101 8.18 -34.98 3.27
N VAL A 102 8.10 -34.84 1.94
CA VAL A 102 8.24 -35.95 1.00
C VAL A 102 9.64 -36.59 1.08
N VAL A 103 10.70 -35.79 1.24
CA VAL A 103 12.06 -36.32 1.41
C VAL A 103 12.19 -37.04 2.75
N ALA A 104 11.64 -36.49 3.83
CA ALA A 104 11.67 -37.10 5.16
C ALA A 104 10.93 -38.46 5.18
N ASP A 105 9.72 -38.52 4.62
CA ASP A 105 8.94 -39.75 4.49
C ASP A 105 9.69 -40.83 3.69
N ARG A 106 10.36 -40.43 2.60
CA ARG A 106 11.16 -41.35 1.78
C ARG A 106 12.43 -41.85 2.48
N LEU A 107 13.02 -41.05 3.36
CA LEU A 107 14.18 -41.45 4.16
C LEU A 107 13.78 -42.35 5.32
N ASP A 108 12.63 -42.11 5.96
CA ASP A 108 12.12 -42.93 7.07
C ASP A 108 11.62 -44.30 6.57
N GLY A 109 10.91 -44.33 5.45
CA GLY A 109 10.49 -45.58 4.79
C GLY A 109 11.63 -46.40 4.18
N GLY A 110 12.78 -45.76 3.88
CA GLY A 110 13.95 -46.44 3.32
C GLY A 110 14.90 -47.06 4.37
N VAL A 111 14.78 -46.67 5.65
CA VAL A 111 15.65 -47.17 6.73
C VAL A 111 15.10 -48.46 7.37
N LEU A 112 13.88 -48.87 7.04
CA LEU A 112 13.26 -50.10 7.54
C LEU A 112 13.37 -51.31 6.60
N ASP A 113 13.95 -51.15 5.39
CA ASP A 113 14.03 -52.19 4.35
C ASP A 113 15.48 -52.63 3.98
N ALA A 114 16.46 -52.46 4.87
CA ALA A 114 17.84 -52.93 4.69
C ALA A 114 18.28 -53.88 5.82
#